data_AF-A0A3B8LJG6-F1
#
_entry.id   AF-A0A3B8LJG6-F1
#
_cell.length_a   1.000
_cell.length_b   1.000
_cell.length_c   1.000
_cell.angle_alpha   90.00
_cell.angle_beta   90.00
_cell.angle_gamma   90.00
#
_symmetry.space_group_name_H-M   'P 1'
#
loop_
_entity.id
_entity.type
_entity.pdbx_description
1 polymer ?
#
loop_
_entity_poly.entity_id
_entity_poly.type
_entity_poly.pdbx_seq_one_letter_code
_entity_poly.pdbx_strand_id
1 'polypeptide(L)'
;MHASQDKSEQILLTLHERFETILEHLKTAKEFAKSTYQTDAFQIAETLMNTEGGFDVLYEYAPVFDDIGLFYGGPWQHASRLQAPLISGCLKGKGVYPIIEILSDLRMLAIATQKNTSEEVSAEEARTFLNEAMALNLELLFPAETEHTRTEVFPHRLASIKLFSLIADELGVASLHESVLLELEALCAQRPITNRPIKRIIKMAKRIPKERMDADSLSKLNVYIKAIEGAGNIAQETRELAAYRTRLGTLDEQALETEAKQFATLMTETGLSSPHHAVLLRHLRRHAKHLFPTALGLNDIGLAELTQNEELILKIFKVSILPSTSSSIYGLARMIERGLFSRNEIQVGLQNLITIDLQSHVRKNLLQHRTKKDGATANSLL
;
A
#
# COMPACT_ATOMS: atom_id res chain seq x y z
N MET A 1 21.42 9.79 -18.07
CA MET A 1 20.15 9.02 -18.10
C MET A 1 20.04 8.19 -19.37
N HIS A 2 20.13 8.78 -20.58
CA HIS A 2 20.04 8.02 -21.84
C HIS A 2 20.98 6.81 -21.96
N ALA A 3 22.28 6.94 -21.70
CA ALA A 3 23.23 5.82 -21.81
C ALA A 3 23.01 4.66 -20.80
N SER A 4 22.27 4.91 -19.71
CA SER A 4 21.94 3.87 -18.72
C SER A 4 20.66 3.13 -19.05
N GLN A 5 19.72 3.77 -19.76
CA GLN A 5 18.52 3.11 -20.27
C GLN A 5 18.85 2.21 -21.45
N ASP A 6 19.70 2.69 -22.38
CA ASP A 6 20.15 1.96 -23.56
C ASP A 6 20.83 0.62 -23.21
N LYS A 7 21.66 0.63 -22.15
CA LYS A 7 22.34 -0.58 -21.67
C LYS A 7 21.38 -1.57 -20.99
N SER A 8 20.38 -1.08 -20.26
CA SER A 8 19.37 -1.95 -19.63
C SER A 8 18.46 -2.61 -20.66
N GLU A 9 18.05 -1.87 -21.70
CA GLU A 9 17.27 -2.40 -22.82
C GLU A 9 18.03 -3.49 -23.57
N GLN A 10 19.33 -3.27 -23.84
CA GLN A 10 20.16 -4.26 -24.51
C GLN A 10 20.37 -5.55 -23.69
N ILE A 11 20.46 -5.43 -22.36
CA ILE A 11 20.52 -6.59 -21.45
C ILE A 11 19.20 -7.37 -21.50
N LEU A 12 18.06 -6.69 -21.47
CA LEU A 12 16.74 -7.33 -21.54
C LEU A 12 16.56 -8.10 -22.86
N LEU A 13 16.89 -7.47 -23.99
CA LEU A 13 16.88 -8.12 -25.31
C LEU A 13 17.74 -9.39 -25.34
N THR A 14 18.96 -9.31 -24.82
CA THR A 14 19.86 -10.47 -24.77
C THR A 14 19.29 -11.60 -23.90
N LEU A 15 18.66 -11.27 -22.77
CA LEU A 15 18.04 -12.25 -21.89
C LEU A 15 16.80 -12.88 -22.53
N HIS A 16 16.01 -12.09 -23.26
CA HIS A 16 14.84 -12.55 -24.01
C HIS A 16 15.24 -13.59 -25.07
N GLU A 17 16.20 -13.26 -25.95
CA GLU A 17 16.69 -14.19 -26.98
C GLU A 17 17.24 -15.50 -26.40
N ARG A 18 17.96 -15.41 -25.27
CA ARG A 18 18.49 -16.58 -24.58
C ARG A 18 17.38 -17.43 -23.96
N PHE A 19 16.37 -16.79 -23.37
CA PHE A 19 15.22 -17.49 -22.80
C PHE A 19 14.47 -18.25 -23.88
N GLU A 20 14.13 -17.57 -24.98
CA GLU A 20 13.49 -18.18 -26.16
C GLU A 20 14.27 -19.40 -26.67
N THR A 21 15.58 -19.26 -26.87
CA THR A 21 16.44 -20.37 -27.33
C THR A 21 16.37 -21.59 -26.40
N ILE A 22 16.36 -21.36 -25.08
CA ILE A 22 16.28 -22.45 -24.09
C ILE A 22 14.90 -23.11 -24.11
N LEU A 23 13.82 -22.33 -24.25
CA LEU A 23 12.47 -22.89 -24.37
C LEU A 23 12.36 -23.79 -25.62
N GLU A 24 13.01 -23.42 -26.73
CA GLU A 24 12.95 -24.22 -27.96
C GLU A 24 13.76 -25.52 -27.85
N HIS A 25 14.90 -25.46 -27.15
CA HIS A 25 15.64 -26.68 -26.79
C HIS A 25 14.81 -27.58 -25.86
N LEU A 26 14.12 -27.00 -24.87
CA LEU A 26 13.28 -27.76 -23.94
C LEU A 26 12.08 -28.42 -24.66
N LYS A 27 11.47 -27.72 -25.61
CA LYS A 27 10.37 -28.21 -26.45
C LYS A 27 10.78 -29.41 -27.30
N THR A 28 11.98 -29.39 -27.86
CA THR A 28 12.50 -30.45 -28.75
C THR A 28 13.23 -31.57 -28.01
N ALA A 29 13.60 -31.35 -26.74
CA ALA A 29 14.30 -32.33 -25.92
C ALA A 29 13.43 -33.56 -25.61
N LYS A 30 14.07 -34.73 -25.61
CA LYS A 30 13.48 -35.97 -25.09
C LYS A 30 13.27 -35.87 -23.58
N GLU A 31 12.30 -36.59 -23.05
CA GLU A 31 11.90 -36.57 -21.63
C GLU A 31 13.08 -36.69 -20.66
N PHE A 32 14.00 -37.64 -20.88
CA PHE A 32 15.16 -37.85 -20.01
C PHE A 32 16.17 -36.70 -20.00
N ALA A 33 16.14 -35.82 -21.02
CA ALA A 33 17.06 -34.68 -21.16
C ALA A 33 16.41 -33.35 -20.72
N LYS A 34 15.10 -33.31 -20.46
CA LYS A 34 14.39 -32.08 -20.07
C LYS A 34 14.93 -31.47 -18.79
N SER A 35 15.36 -32.27 -17.82
CA SER A 35 15.89 -31.78 -16.53
C SER A 35 17.07 -30.82 -16.65
N THR A 36 17.94 -31.03 -17.64
CA THR A 36 19.06 -30.12 -17.92
C THR A 36 18.55 -28.77 -18.43
N TYR A 37 17.69 -28.77 -19.44
CA TYR A 37 17.14 -27.53 -20.02
C TYR A 37 16.18 -26.80 -19.07
N GLN A 38 15.46 -27.50 -18.19
CA GLN A 38 14.66 -26.91 -17.13
C GLN A 38 15.53 -26.08 -16.17
N THR A 39 16.68 -26.63 -15.79
CA THR A 39 17.63 -25.93 -14.90
C THR A 39 18.12 -24.63 -15.53
N ASP A 40 18.49 -24.67 -16.82
CA ASP A 40 18.92 -23.48 -17.56
C ASP A 40 17.78 -22.46 -17.72
N ALA A 41 16.56 -22.92 -17.98
CA ALA A 41 15.38 -22.07 -18.08
C ALA A 41 15.11 -21.32 -16.76
N PHE A 42 15.21 -22.01 -15.62
CA PHE A 42 15.01 -21.40 -14.31
C PHE A 42 16.07 -20.35 -13.98
N GLN A 43 17.33 -20.55 -14.36
CA GLN A 43 18.40 -19.57 -14.15
C GLN A 43 18.19 -18.29 -14.97
N ILE A 44 17.79 -18.42 -16.24
CA ILE A 44 17.46 -17.25 -17.06
C ILE A 44 16.20 -16.57 -16.55
N ALA A 45 15.17 -17.32 -16.15
CA ALA A 45 13.97 -16.77 -15.55
C ALA A 45 14.26 -15.99 -14.27
N GLU A 46 15.12 -16.49 -13.39
CA GLU A 46 15.58 -15.78 -12.19
C GLU A 46 16.21 -14.42 -12.55
N THR A 47 17.03 -14.41 -13.60
CA THR A 47 17.69 -13.18 -14.07
C THR A 47 16.66 -12.19 -14.65
N LEU A 48 15.69 -12.68 -15.44
CA LEU A 48 14.59 -11.87 -15.97
C LEU A 48 13.72 -11.27 -14.86
N MET A 49 13.36 -12.02 -13.82
CA MET A 49 12.57 -11.53 -12.69
C MET A 49 13.21 -10.31 -11.98
N ASN A 50 14.54 -10.29 -11.95
CA ASN A 50 15.34 -9.23 -11.33
C ASN A 50 15.69 -8.09 -12.29
N THR A 51 15.36 -8.22 -13.58
CA THR A 51 15.59 -7.19 -14.61
C THR A 51 14.32 -6.35 -14.81
N GLU A 52 14.46 -5.07 -15.13
CA GLU A 52 13.34 -4.21 -15.51
C GLU A 52 12.73 -4.71 -16.83
N GLY A 53 11.40 -4.81 -16.92
CA GLY A 53 10.69 -5.40 -18.08
C GLY A 53 10.75 -6.93 -18.21
N GLY A 54 11.57 -7.63 -17.42
CA GLY A 54 11.71 -9.08 -17.56
C GLY A 54 10.49 -9.91 -17.15
N PHE A 55 9.61 -9.37 -16.29
CA PHE A 55 8.34 -10.03 -15.97
C PHE A 55 7.37 -10.06 -17.16
N ASP A 56 7.41 -9.03 -18.01
CA ASP A 56 6.57 -8.96 -19.22
C ASP A 56 6.99 -10.05 -20.21
N VAL A 57 8.31 -10.25 -20.38
CA VAL A 57 8.87 -11.35 -21.17
C VAL A 57 8.43 -12.71 -20.61
N LEU A 58 8.55 -12.94 -19.30
CA LEU A 58 8.12 -14.21 -18.70
C LEU A 58 6.63 -14.47 -18.87
N TYR A 59 5.80 -13.43 -18.76
CA TYR A 59 4.36 -13.55 -18.94
C TYR A 59 3.97 -13.78 -20.42
N GLU A 60 4.72 -13.20 -21.36
CA GLU A 60 4.54 -13.44 -22.80
C GLU A 60 4.71 -14.92 -23.16
N TYR A 61 5.69 -15.61 -22.57
CA TYR A 61 5.92 -17.04 -22.79
C TYR A 61 5.10 -17.97 -21.89
N ALA A 62 4.40 -17.45 -20.88
CA ALA A 62 3.60 -18.26 -19.98
C ALA A 62 2.61 -19.24 -20.66
N PRO A 63 2.00 -18.91 -21.82
CA PRO A 63 1.12 -19.84 -22.53
C PRO A 63 1.77 -21.16 -22.95
N VAL A 64 3.08 -21.19 -23.21
CA VAL A 64 3.75 -22.39 -23.75
C VAL A 64 4.39 -23.27 -22.68
N PHE A 65 4.42 -22.84 -21.41
CA PHE A 65 5.19 -23.52 -20.35
C PHE A 65 4.79 -24.98 -20.12
N ASP A 66 3.50 -25.31 -20.23
CA ASP A 66 3.02 -26.70 -20.10
C ASP A 66 3.46 -27.54 -21.30
N ASP A 67 3.21 -27.06 -22.51
CA ASP A 67 3.45 -27.79 -23.76
C ASP A 67 4.93 -28.15 -23.95
N ILE A 68 5.82 -27.24 -23.56
CA ILE A 68 7.27 -27.48 -23.64
C ILE A 68 7.77 -28.36 -22.48
N GLY A 69 6.94 -28.69 -21.49
CA GLY A 69 7.30 -29.51 -20.34
C GLY A 69 8.21 -28.78 -19.36
N LEU A 70 8.00 -27.47 -19.14
CA LEU A 70 8.76 -26.70 -18.16
C LEU A 70 8.64 -27.26 -16.74
N PHE A 71 7.49 -27.85 -16.42
CA PHE A 71 7.20 -28.44 -15.12
C PHE A 71 7.33 -29.98 -15.09
N TYR A 72 7.86 -30.59 -16.16
CA TYR A 72 7.94 -32.05 -16.30
C TYR A 72 8.70 -32.70 -15.13
N GLY A 73 8.13 -33.77 -14.56
CA GLY A 73 8.75 -34.55 -13.48
C GLY A 73 8.71 -33.89 -12.10
N GLY A 74 8.13 -32.68 -11.97
CA GLY A 74 8.03 -31.94 -10.71
C GLY A 74 6.61 -31.88 -10.16
N PRO A 75 6.42 -31.41 -8.91
CA PRO A 75 5.09 -31.32 -8.29
C PRO A 75 4.20 -30.26 -8.94
N TRP A 76 4.76 -29.31 -9.70
CA TRP A 76 4.03 -28.31 -10.48
C TRP A 76 3.54 -28.82 -11.85
N GLN A 77 3.88 -30.06 -12.24
CA GLN A 77 3.57 -30.61 -13.56
C GLN A 77 2.08 -30.49 -13.89
N HIS A 78 1.23 -30.87 -12.95
CA HIS A 78 -0.21 -30.89 -13.12
C HIS A 78 -0.83 -29.64 -12.51
N ALA A 79 -1.33 -28.74 -13.35
CA ALA A 79 -1.99 -27.51 -12.93
C ALA A 79 -3.20 -27.80 -12.01
N SER A 80 -3.91 -28.89 -12.28
CA SER A 80 -5.07 -29.36 -11.49
C SER A 80 -4.73 -29.75 -10.04
N ARG A 81 -3.45 -29.96 -9.71
CA ARG A 81 -2.99 -30.39 -8.38
C ARG A 81 -2.39 -29.27 -7.54
N LEU A 82 -2.29 -28.06 -8.07
CA LEU A 82 -1.76 -26.92 -7.33
C LEU A 82 -2.67 -26.56 -6.15
N GLN A 83 -2.07 -26.06 -5.07
CA GLN A 83 -2.79 -25.67 -3.86
C GLN A 83 -2.39 -24.26 -3.43
N ALA A 84 -3.35 -23.33 -3.45
CA ALA A 84 -3.12 -21.94 -3.08
C ALA A 84 -2.50 -21.75 -1.67
N PRO A 85 -2.87 -22.54 -0.64
CA PRO A 85 -2.25 -22.45 0.68
C PRO A 85 -0.74 -22.73 0.74
N LEU A 86 -0.17 -23.43 -0.25
CA LEU A 86 1.26 -23.79 -0.25
C LEU A 86 2.15 -22.71 -0.86
N ILE A 87 1.57 -21.79 -1.66
CA ILE A 87 2.29 -20.77 -2.43
C ILE A 87 3.18 -19.92 -1.52
N SER A 88 2.66 -19.48 -0.37
CA SER A 88 3.43 -18.62 0.54
C SER A 88 4.74 -19.27 1.01
N GLY A 89 4.66 -20.56 1.34
CA GLY A 89 5.83 -21.35 1.75
C GLY A 89 6.82 -21.55 0.60
N CYS A 90 6.33 -21.77 -0.61
CA CYS A 90 7.15 -21.92 -1.81
C CYS A 90 7.86 -20.61 -2.20
N LEU A 91 7.16 -19.48 -2.20
CA LEU A 91 7.72 -18.15 -2.49
C LEU A 91 8.77 -17.71 -1.46
N LYS A 92 8.58 -18.06 -0.18
CA LYS A 92 9.54 -17.79 0.90
C LYS A 92 10.67 -18.83 0.98
N GLY A 93 10.63 -19.86 0.14
CA GLY A 93 11.59 -20.94 0.08
C GLY A 93 12.98 -20.50 -0.37
N LYS A 94 13.89 -21.48 -0.47
CA LYS A 94 15.27 -21.27 -0.96
C LYS A 94 15.50 -22.08 -2.24
N GLY A 95 16.50 -21.67 -3.02
CA GLY A 95 16.89 -22.35 -4.24
C GLY A 95 15.90 -22.09 -5.37
N VAL A 96 15.61 -23.12 -6.16
CA VAL A 96 14.84 -22.98 -7.40
C VAL A 96 13.33 -22.90 -7.20
N TYR A 97 12.81 -23.33 -6.05
CA TYR A 97 11.36 -23.44 -5.83
C TYR A 97 10.58 -22.12 -5.98
N PRO A 98 11.01 -20.96 -5.45
CA PRO A 98 10.31 -19.70 -5.67
C PRO A 98 10.22 -19.32 -7.16
N ILE A 99 11.24 -19.66 -7.96
CA ILE A 99 11.29 -19.38 -9.39
C ILE A 99 10.23 -20.24 -10.11
N ILE A 100 10.18 -21.53 -9.79
CA ILE A 100 9.20 -22.46 -10.36
C ILE A 100 7.78 -22.05 -9.98
N GLU A 101 7.57 -21.66 -8.72
CA GLU A 101 6.28 -21.17 -8.23
C GLU A 101 5.81 -19.95 -9.04
N ILE A 102 6.67 -18.94 -9.22
CA ILE A 102 6.35 -17.75 -10.01
C ILE A 102 5.98 -18.11 -11.45
N LEU A 103 6.74 -19.01 -12.09
CA LEU A 103 6.45 -19.45 -13.46
C LEU A 103 5.12 -20.25 -13.52
N SER A 104 4.82 -21.04 -12.49
CA SER A 104 3.57 -21.80 -12.38
C SER A 104 2.36 -20.88 -12.23
N ASP A 105 2.48 -19.84 -11.41
CA ASP A 105 1.44 -18.83 -11.24
C ASP A 105 1.25 -17.99 -12.51
N LEU A 106 2.33 -17.69 -13.26
CA LEU A 106 2.22 -17.05 -14.57
C LEU A 106 1.49 -17.94 -15.59
N ARG A 107 1.73 -19.26 -15.57
CA ARG A 107 0.93 -20.22 -16.35
C ARG A 107 -0.55 -20.13 -15.98
N MET A 108 -0.86 -20.18 -14.68
CA MET A 108 -2.25 -20.08 -14.22
C MET A 108 -2.89 -18.76 -14.65
N LEU A 109 -2.11 -17.67 -14.68
CA LEU A 109 -2.57 -16.36 -15.13
C LEU A 109 -2.86 -16.35 -16.63
N ALA A 110 -2.01 -16.99 -17.45
CA ALA A 110 -2.25 -17.16 -18.87
C ALA A 110 -3.53 -17.97 -19.16
N ILE A 111 -3.81 -19.02 -18.38
CA ILE A 111 -5.06 -19.81 -18.49
C ILE A 111 -6.26 -18.96 -18.06
N ALA A 112 -6.18 -18.26 -16.93
CA ALA A 112 -7.27 -17.42 -16.39
C ALA A 112 -7.62 -16.23 -17.30
N THR A 113 -6.65 -15.73 -18.06
CA THR A 113 -6.80 -14.66 -19.05
C THR A 113 -7.08 -15.18 -20.47
N GLN A 114 -7.24 -16.50 -20.64
CA GLN A 114 -7.51 -17.16 -21.93
C GLN A 114 -6.42 -16.93 -22.99
N LYS A 115 -5.19 -16.58 -22.57
CA LYS A 115 -4.00 -16.58 -23.44
C LYS A 115 -3.51 -17.99 -23.73
N ASN A 116 -3.91 -18.96 -22.90
CA ASN A 116 -3.71 -20.38 -23.12
C ASN A 116 -4.99 -21.18 -22.80
N THR A 117 -5.16 -22.32 -23.45
CA THR A 117 -6.18 -23.32 -23.09
C THR A 117 -5.48 -24.53 -22.46
N SER A 118 -5.96 -24.98 -21.31
CA SER A 118 -5.46 -26.19 -20.65
C SER A 118 -6.54 -27.28 -20.65
N GLU A 119 -6.11 -28.53 -20.80
CA GLU A 119 -6.99 -29.70 -20.67
C GLU A 119 -7.27 -30.04 -19.18
N GLU A 120 -6.39 -29.61 -18.27
CA GLU A 120 -6.48 -29.95 -16.85
C GLU A 120 -7.33 -28.96 -16.04
N VAL A 121 -7.31 -27.69 -16.42
CA VAL A 121 -7.89 -26.59 -15.63
C VAL A 121 -8.58 -25.60 -16.56
N SER A 122 -9.82 -25.26 -16.25
CA SER A 122 -10.56 -24.21 -16.95
C SER A 122 -10.08 -22.81 -16.59
N ALA A 123 -10.39 -21.82 -17.44
CA ALA A 123 -10.07 -20.41 -17.16
C ALA A 123 -10.68 -19.92 -15.83
N GLU A 124 -11.85 -20.44 -15.44
CA GLU A 124 -12.53 -20.04 -14.20
C GLU A 124 -11.90 -20.70 -12.96
N GLU A 125 -11.50 -21.97 -13.05
CA GLU A 125 -10.76 -22.64 -11.97
C GLU A 125 -9.39 -21.98 -11.75
N ALA A 126 -8.67 -21.63 -12.82
CA ALA A 126 -7.40 -20.93 -12.73
C ALA A 126 -7.56 -19.54 -12.09
N ARG A 127 -8.62 -18.82 -12.45
CA ARG A 127 -8.98 -17.54 -11.83
C ARG A 127 -9.29 -17.71 -10.33
N THR A 128 -10.05 -18.74 -9.97
CA THR A 128 -10.40 -19.05 -8.58
C THR A 128 -9.15 -19.35 -7.76
N PHE A 129 -8.25 -20.19 -8.29
CA PHE A 129 -6.96 -20.51 -7.67
C PHE A 129 -6.11 -19.25 -7.41
N LEU A 130 -5.96 -18.39 -8.43
CA LEU A 130 -5.16 -17.17 -8.29
C LEU A 130 -5.76 -16.15 -7.34
N ASN A 131 -7.09 -16.07 -7.29
CA ASN A 131 -7.77 -15.24 -6.29
C ASN A 131 -7.52 -15.76 -4.88
N GLU A 132 -7.61 -17.07 -4.64
CA GLU A 132 -7.29 -17.66 -3.33
C GLU A 132 -5.81 -17.42 -2.97
N ALA A 133 -4.91 -17.63 -3.94
CA ALA A 133 -3.48 -17.36 -3.80
C ALA A 133 -3.20 -15.91 -3.35
N MET A 134 -3.85 -14.94 -4.00
CA MET A 134 -3.73 -13.54 -3.63
C MET A 134 -4.28 -13.25 -2.23
N ALA A 135 -5.45 -13.79 -1.88
CA ALA A 135 -6.07 -13.59 -0.58
C ALA A 135 -5.17 -14.07 0.57
N LEU A 136 -4.58 -15.27 0.41
CA LEU A 136 -3.68 -15.88 1.40
C LEU A 136 -2.30 -15.19 1.48
N ASN A 137 -1.97 -14.33 0.51
CA ASN A 137 -0.68 -13.66 0.40
C ASN A 137 -0.79 -12.13 0.35
N LEU A 138 -1.89 -11.55 0.84
CA LEU A 138 -2.08 -10.09 0.90
C LEU A 138 -0.95 -9.39 1.65
N GLU A 139 -0.38 -10.00 2.68
CA GLU A 139 0.78 -9.46 3.41
C GLU A 139 2.02 -9.23 2.53
N LEU A 140 2.20 -10.00 1.44
CA LEU A 140 3.29 -9.79 0.49
C LEU A 140 3.07 -8.50 -0.30
N LEU A 141 1.83 -8.23 -0.71
CA LEU A 141 1.45 -6.95 -1.31
C LEU A 141 1.49 -5.83 -0.27
N PHE A 142 1.09 -6.09 0.97
CA PHE A 142 0.88 -5.11 2.03
C PHE A 142 1.64 -5.45 3.32
N PRO A 143 2.97 -5.40 3.29
CA PRO A 143 3.76 -5.73 4.47
C PRO A 143 3.47 -4.73 5.60
N ALA A 144 3.17 -5.24 6.79
CA ALA A 144 3.12 -4.44 8.00
C ALA A 144 4.50 -3.81 8.28
N GLU A 145 4.55 -2.56 8.74
CA GLU A 145 5.81 -1.90 9.11
C GLU A 145 6.25 -2.31 10.53
N THR A 146 6.59 -3.58 10.72
CA THR A 146 7.11 -4.11 12.00
C THR A 146 8.60 -4.43 11.90
N GLU A 147 9.32 -4.48 13.03
CA GLU A 147 10.72 -4.93 13.07
C GLU A 147 10.88 -6.37 12.54
N HIS A 148 9.86 -7.22 12.69
CA HIS A 148 9.83 -8.57 12.12
C HIS A 148 9.84 -8.52 10.58
N THR A 149 8.97 -7.72 9.98
CA THR A 149 8.86 -7.54 8.52
C THR A 149 10.09 -6.82 7.92
N ARG A 150 10.80 -6.01 8.72
CA ARG A 150 12.08 -5.40 8.31
C ARG A 150 13.20 -6.44 8.21
N THR A 151 13.13 -7.48 9.04
CA THR A 151 14.17 -8.51 9.17
C THR A 151 13.90 -9.73 8.27
N GLU A 152 12.64 -9.97 7.89
CA GLU A 152 12.26 -10.96 6.87
C GLU A 152 12.70 -10.50 5.46
N VAL A 153 13.94 -10.81 5.14
CA VAL A 153 14.46 -10.76 3.77
C VAL A 153 14.54 -12.19 3.28
N PHE A 154 13.57 -12.62 2.47
CA PHE A 154 13.64 -13.90 1.76
C PHE A 154 14.03 -13.67 0.29
N PRO A 155 14.72 -14.64 -0.34
CA PRO A 155 15.08 -14.57 -1.76
C PRO A 155 13.84 -14.31 -2.63
N HIS A 156 13.93 -13.45 -3.65
CA HIS A 156 12.84 -13.16 -4.59
C HIS A 156 11.61 -12.42 -4.06
N ARG A 157 11.64 -11.82 -2.85
CA ARG A 157 10.52 -11.00 -2.33
C ARG A 157 10.00 -9.96 -3.34
N LEU A 158 10.91 -9.26 -4.03
CA LEU A 158 10.53 -8.27 -5.05
C LEU A 158 9.83 -8.92 -6.25
N ALA A 159 10.26 -10.11 -6.66
CA ALA A 159 9.62 -10.85 -7.74
C ALA A 159 8.22 -11.33 -7.33
N SER A 160 8.04 -11.82 -6.10
CA SER A 160 6.71 -12.17 -5.56
C SER A 160 5.76 -10.96 -5.55
N ILE A 161 6.25 -9.77 -5.16
CA ILE A 161 5.46 -8.53 -5.20
C ILE A 161 5.07 -8.18 -6.65
N LYS A 162 6.00 -8.31 -7.61
CA LYS A 162 5.72 -8.07 -9.03
C LYS A 162 4.67 -9.05 -9.57
N LEU A 163 4.80 -10.34 -9.27
CA LEU A 163 3.84 -11.38 -9.65
C LEU A 163 2.43 -11.03 -9.18
N PHE A 164 2.24 -10.79 -7.87
CA PHE A 164 0.91 -10.47 -7.36
C PHE A 164 0.37 -9.13 -7.85
N SER A 165 1.24 -8.16 -8.17
CA SER A 165 0.83 -6.91 -8.82
C SER A 165 0.31 -7.17 -10.23
N LEU A 166 0.99 -8.01 -11.00
CA LEU A 166 0.57 -8.40 -12.35
C LEU A 166 -0.76 -9.17 -12.34
N ILE A 167 -0.91 -10.15 -11.44
CA ILE A 167 -2.18 -10.89 -11.27
C ILE A 167 -3.32 -9.91 -10.93
N ALA A 168 -3.07 -8.95 -10.03
CA ALA A 168 -4.06 -7.94 -9.66
C ALA A 168 -4.49 -7.08 -10.86
N ASP A 169 -3.53 -6.64 -11.68
CA ASP A 169 -3.79 -5.78 -12.84
C ASP A 169 -4.53 -6.54 -13.96
N GLU A 170 -4.21 -7.83 -14.19
CA GLU A 170 -4.81 -8.65 -15.25
C GLU A 170 -6.20 -9.22 -14.88
N LEU A 171 -6.37 -9.75 -13.67
CA LEU A 171 -7.62 -10.41 -13.28
C LEU A 171 -8.69 -9.46 -12.76
N GLY A 172 -8.32 -8.22 -12.40
CA GLY A 172 -9.26 -7.22 -11.91
C GLY A 172 -10.00 -7.72 -10.67
N VAL A 173 -9.25 -8.19 -9.67
CA VAL A 173 -9.47 -8.36 -8.21
C VAL A 173 -10.92 -8.43 -7.67
N ALA A 174 -11.87 -8.93 -8.45
CA ALA A 174 -13.29 -8.91 -8.13
C ALA A 174 -13.64 -9.59 -6.82
N SER A 175 -12.95 -10.69 -6.51
CA SER A 175 -13.24 -11.57 -5.38
C SER A 175 -12.38 -11.31 -4.15
N LEU A 176 -11.41 -10.37 -4.18
CA LEU A 176 -10.61 -10.04 -2.98
C LEU A 176 -11.20 -8.90 -2.17
N HIS A 177 -12.33 -8.32 -2.56
CA HIS A 177 -12.85 -7.13 -1.89
C HIS A 177 -13.09 -7.40 -0.39
N GLU A 178 -13.60 -8.57 -0.02
CA GLU A 178 -13.77 -8.97 1.38
C GLU A 178 -12.42 -9.10 2.10
N SER A 179 -11.46 -9.84 1.54
CA SER A 179 -10.12 -10.02 2.14
C SER A 179 -9.37 -8.70 2.28
N VAL A 180 -9.50 -7.82 1.28
CA VAL A 180 -8.94 -6.46 1.28
C VAL A 180 -9.57 -5.59 2.36
N LEU A 181 -10.89 -5.69 2.56
CA LEU A 181 -11.59 -4.99 3.64
C LEU A 181 -11.16 -5.49 5.02
N LEU A 182 -11.09 -6.81 5.20
CA LEU A 182 -10.63 -7.42 6.45
C LEU A 182 -9.20 -6.98 6.78
N GLU A 183 -8.32 -6.91 5.79
CA GLU A 183 -6.95 -6.42 5.97
C GLU A 183 -6.92 -4.92 6.32
N LEU A 184 -7.76 -4.09 5.66
CA LEU A 184 -7.89 -2.68 6.02
C LEU A 184 -8.36 -2.48 7.46
N GLU A 185 -9.38 -3.22 7.86
CA GLU A 185 -9.93 -3.20 9.22
C GLU A 185 -8.86 -3.63 10.23
N ALA A 186 -8.15 -4.74 9.96
CA ALA A 186 -7.09 -5.24 10.82
C ALA A 186 -5.94 -4.24 10.99
N LEU A 187 -5.46 -3.64 9.89
CA LEU A 187 -4.40 -2.64 9.94
C LEU A 187 -4.86 -1.36 10.64
N CYS A 188 -6.09 -0.89 10.41
CA CYS A 188 -6.60 0.29 11.09
C CYS A 188 -6.80 0.04 12.60
N ALA A 189 -7.19 -1.18 12.99
CA ALA A 189 -7.34 -1.58 14.39
C ALA A 189 -6.00 -1.60 15.14
N GLN A 190 -4.90 -1.94 14.44
CA GLN A 190 -3.54 -1.92 15.01
C GLN A 190 -3.00 -0.51 15.29
N ARG A 191 -3.67 0.56 14.80
CA ARG A 191 -3.27 1.97 14.96
C ARG A 191 -1.79 2.23 14.61
N PRO A 192 -1.34 1.88 13.38
CA PRO A 192 0.07 1.99 13.00
C PRO A 192 0.54 3.45 12.98
N ILE A 193 1.83 3.63 13.26
CA ILE A 193 2.48 4.96 13.27
C ILE A 193 2.46 5.58 11.86
N THR A 194 2.56 4.76 10.80
CA THR A 194 2.47 5.21 9.42
C THR A 194 1.20 4.68 8.75
N ASN A 195 0.60 5.52 7.89
CA ASN A 195 -0.58 5.15 7.11
C ASN A 195 -0.26 4.75 5.65
N ARG A 196 1.02 4.53 5.32
CA ARG A 196 1.43 4.19 3.94
C ARG A 196 0.86 2.84 3.48
N PRO A 197 0.92 1.75 4.28
CA PRO A 197 0.34 0.47 3.88
C PRO A 197 -1.17 0.59 3.63
N ILE A 198 -1.89 1.25 4.56
CA ILE A 198 -3.33 1.49 4.47
C ILE A 198 -3.69 2.26 3.19
N LYS A 199 -2.96 3.35 2.87
CA LYS A 199 -3.17 4.11 1.62
C LYS A 199 -2.92 3.29 0.36
N ARG A 200 -1.96 2.36 0.37
CA ARG A 200 -1.70 1.46 -0.77
C ARG A 200 -2.86 0.49 -0.97
N ILE A 201 -3.38 -0.10 0.10
CA ILE A 201 -4.54 -1.00 0.03
C ILE A 201 -5.76 -0.24 -0.48
N ILE A 202 -6.08 0.93 0.08
CA ILE A 202 -7.20 1.75 -0.40
C ILE A 202 -7.04 2.08 -1.89
N LYS A 203 -5.84 2.42 -2.36
CA LYS A 203 -5.58 2.69 -3.78
C LYS A 203 -5.85 1.46 -4.66
N MET A 204 -5.50 0.26 -4.21
CA MET A 204 -5.80 -0.98 -4.92
C MET A 204 -7.29 -1.28 -4.90
N ALA A 205 -7.94 -1.20 -3.73
CA ALA A 205 -9.36 -1.41 -3.55
C ALA A 205 -10.21 -0.50 -4.47
N LYS A 206 -9.77 0.75 -4.68
CA LYS A 206 -10.40 1.69 -5.62
C LYS A 206 -10.36 1.25 -7.08
N ARG A 207 -9.51 0.29 -7.47
CA ARG A 207 -9.46 -0.27 -8.83
C ARG A 207 -10.45 -1.41 -9.02
N ILE A 208 -11.00 -1.97 -7.94
CA ILE A 208 -12.02 -3.02 -8.01
C ILE A 208 -13.31 -2.40 -8.59
N PRO A 209 -13.88 -2.95 -9.67
CA PRO A 209 -15.13 -2.45 -10.23
C PRO A 209 -16.26 -2.51 -9.19
N LYS A 210 -17.02 -1.41 -9.05
CA LYS A 210 -18.06 -1.30 -8.01
C LYS A 210 -19.19 -2.31 -8.19
N GLU A 211 -19.47 -2.68 -9.44
CA GLU A 211 -20.48 -3.65 -9.84
C GLU A 211 -20.15 -5.07 -9.33
N ARG A 212 -18.91 -5.30 -8.91
CA ARG A 212 -18.42 -6.57 -8.37
C ARG A 212 -18.33 -6.59 -6.85
N MET A 213 -18.69 -5.48 -6.18
CA MET A 213 -18.77 -5.39 -4.73
C MET A 213 -20.23 -5.38 -4.30
N ASP A 214 -20.55 -6.09 -3.23
CA ASP A 214 -21.83 -5.92 -2.57
C ASP A 214 -21.94 -4.52 -1.92
N ALA A 215 -23.16 -4.12 -1.59
CA ALA A 215 -23.44 -2.78 -1.06
C ALA A 215 -22.77 -2.52 0.30
N ASP A 216 -22.62 -3.53 1.15
CA ASP A 216 -21.98 -3.42 2.47
C ASP A 216 -20.46 -3.20 2.31
N SER A 217 -19.80 -4.04 1.50
CA SER A 217 -18.38 -3.88 1.20
C SER A 217 -18.06 -2.53 0.57
N LEU A 218 -18.91 -2.07 -0.36
CA LEU A 218 -18.73 -0.76 -0.99
C LEU A 218 -18.90 0.37 0.04
N SER A 219 -19.88 0.26 0.93
CA SER A 219 -20.12 1.23 2.00
C SER A 219 -18.91 1.33 2.94
N LYS A 220 -18.42 0.18 3.43
CA LYS A 220 -17.23 0.09 4.30
C LYS A 220 -15.98 0.65 3.62
N LEU A 221 -15.73 0.29 2.36
CA LEU A 221 -14.59 0.85 1.61
C LEU A 221 -14.67 2.37 1.51
N ASN A 222 -15.87 2.91 1.25
CA ASN A 222 -16.08 4.35 1.16
C ASN A 222 -15.76 5.09 2.48
N VAL A 223 -15.97 4.46 3.64
CA VAL A 223 -15.55 5.03 4.95
C VAL A 223 -14.04 5.27 4.96
N TYR A 224 -13.24 4.27 4.58
CA TYR A 224 -11.79 4.39 4.53
C TYR A 224 -11.29 5.38 3.46
N ILE A 225 -11.92 5.39 2.28
CA ILE A 225 -11.60 6.35 1.22
C ILE A 225 -11.85 7.78 1.73
N LYS A 226 -13.02 8.05 2.31
CA LYS A 226 -13.34 9.36 2.89
C LYS A 226 -12.36 9.76 3.99
N ALA A 227 -11.95 8.83 4.85
CA ALA A 227 -11.01 9.13 5.92
C ALA A 227 -9.65 9.66 5.41
N ILE A 228 -9.16 9.18 4.26
CA ILE A 228 -7.89 9.63 3.67
C ILE A 228 -8.02 10.78 2.67
N GLU A 229 -9.17 10.93 2.00
CA GLU A 229 -9.40 11.95 0.97
C GLU A 229 -10.11 13.20 1.49
N GLY A 230 -10.83 13.11 2.61
CA GLY A 230 -11.60 14.21 3.20
C GLY A 230 -12.95 13.71 3.72
N ALA A 231 -13.21 13.87 5.02
CA ALA A 231 -14.41 13.30 5.64
C ALA A 231 -15.69 14.12 5.36
N GLY A 232 -15.55 15.44 5.36
CA GLY A 232 -16.68 16.34 5.30
C GLY A 232 -17.29 16.49 3.91
N ASN A 233 -18.57 16.81 3.86
CA ASN A 233 -19.28 17.03 2.59
C ASN A 233 -18.57 18.11 1.76
N ILE A 234 -18.10 19.16 2.42
CA ILE A 234 -17.44 20.29 1.78
C ILE A 234 -16.05 19.90 1.28
N ALA A 235 -15.32 19.09 2.06
CA ALA A 235 -14.05 18.52 1.64
C ALA A 235 -14.19 17.61 0.40
N GLN A 236 -15.28 16.84 0.31
CA GLN A 236 -15.59 15.98 -0.84
C GLN A 236 -15.94 16.79 -2.10
N GLU A 237 -16.68 17.90 -1.94
CA GLU A 237 -16.98 18.85 -3.03
C GLU A 237 -15.71 19.57 -3.52
N THR A 238 -14.76 19.82 -2.63
CA THR A 238 -13.53 20.57 -2.91
C THR A 238 -12.27 19.71 -2.79
N ARG A 239 -12.03 18.88 -3.82
CA ARG A 239 -10.87 17.98 -3.88
C ARG A 239 -9.53 18.71 -3.70
N GLU A 240 -9.41 19.94 -4.18
CA GLU A 240 -8.20 20.75 -4.02
C GLU A 240 -8.16 21.48 -2.66
N LEU A 241 -7.04 21.35 -1.95
CA LEU A 241 -6.85 21.95 -0.62
C LEU A 241 -6.95 23.49 -0.62
N ALA A 242 -6.53 24.14 -1.71
CA ALA A 242 -6.62 25.60 -1.83
C ALA A 242 -8.07 26.08 -1.97
N ALA A 243 -8.87 25.37 -2.77
CA ALA A 243 -10.30 25.61 -2.90
C ALA A 243 -11.03 25.37 -1.58
N TYR A 244 -10.73 24.25 -0.90
CA TYR A 244 -11.29 23.92 0.41
C TYR A 244 -11.00 25.02 1.44
N ARG A 245 -9.75 25.49 1.52
CA ARG A 245 -9.36 26.58 2.43
C ARG A 245 -10.16 27.86 2.19
N THR A 246 -10.39 28.20 0.93
CA THR A 246 -11.17 29.40 0.56
C THR A 246 -12.63 29.21 0.95
N ARG A 247 -13.18 28.02 0.67
CA ARG A 247 -14.56 27.67 1.00
C ARG A 247 -14.83 27.76 2.50
N LEU A 248 -13.93 27.26 3.35
CA LEU A 248 -14.05 27.36 4.81
C LEU A 248 -14.25 28.81 5.30
N GLY A 249 -13.64 29.79 4.64
CA GLY A 249 -13.78 31.21 4.99
C GLY A 249 -15.16 31.82 4.69
N THR A 250 -16.00 31.12 3.94
CA THR A 250 -17.35 31.56 3.55
C THR A 250 -18.47 30.84 4.28
N LEU A 251 -18.13 29.82 5.09
CA LEU A 251 -19.11 29.01 5.78
C LEU A 251 -19.63 29.72 7.02
N ASP A 252 -20.88 29.44 7.36
CA ASP A 252 -21.42 29.77 8.66
C ASP A 252 -20.93 28.79 9.74
N GLU A 253 -21.21 29.13 10.99
CA GLU A 253 -20.76 28.37 12.15
C GLU A 253 -21.37 26.96 12.19
N GLN A 254 -22.63 26.80 11.80
CA GLN A 254 -23.31 25.50 11.78
C GLN A 254 -22.71 24.54 10.75
N ALA A 255 -22.39 25.04 9.55
CA ALA A 255 -21.70 24.25 8.53
C ALA A 255 -20.28 23.88 8.99
N LEU A 256 -19.55 24.80 9.63
CA LEU A 256 -18.23 24.50 10.20
C LEU A 256 -18.29 23.44 11.29
N GLU A 257 -19.28 23.50 12.19
CA GLU A 257 -19.48 22.50 13.23
C GLU A 257 -19.84 21.13 12.64
N THR A 258 -20.70 21.10 11.63
CA THR A 258 -21.09 19.86 10.92
C THR A 258 -19.89 19.21 10.26
N GLU A 259 -19.09 20.00 9.53
CA GLU A 259 -17.85 19.56 8.91
C GLU A 259 -16.88 19.01 9.98
N ALA A 260 -16.70 19.73 11.09
CA ALA A 260 -15.85 19.31 12.21
C ALA A 260 -16.28 17.95 12.80
N LYS A 261 -17.59 17.75 13.04
CA LYS A 261 -18.13 16.48 13.54
C LYS A 261 -17.87 15.33 12.56
N GLN A 262 -18.05 15.56 11.26
CA GLN A 262 -17.79 14.53 10.23
C GLN A 262 -16.33 14.07 10.22
N PHE A 263 -15.37 15.00 10.33
CA PHE A 263 -13.95 14.66 10.48
C PHE A 263 -13.66 13.89 11.77
N ALA A 264 -14.24 14.30 12.88
CA ALA A 264 -14.04 13.65 14.17
C ALA A 264 -14.58 12.22 14.20
N THR A 265 -15.79 11.99 13.68
CA THR A 265 -16.40 10.66 13.60
C THR A 265 -15.52 9.71 12.78
N LEU A 266 -15.18 10.09 11.55
CA LEU A 266 -14.36 9.25 10.66
C LEU A 266 -12.96 8.98 11.23
N MET A 267 -12.33 9.99 11.84
CA MET A 267 -11.02 9.82 12.49
C MET A 267 -11.11 8.90 13.71
N THR A 268 -12.19 8.96 14.49
CA THR A 268 -12.36 8.12 15.68
C THR A 268 -12.58 6.66 15.31
N GLU A 269 -13.41 6.41 14.28
CA GLU A 269 -13.68 5.07 13.75
C GLU A 269 -12.41 4.47 13.15
N THR A 270 -11.81 5.15 12.17
CA THR A 270 -10.72 4.59 11.34
C THR A 270 -9.33 4.81 11.92
N GLY A 271 -9.13 5.78 12.81
CA GLY A 271 -7.81 6.23 13.27
C GLY A 271 -7.02 6.98 12.19
N LEU A 272 -7.64 7.27 11.05
CA LEU A 272 -7.04 7.94 9.91
C LEU A 272 -7.45 9.40 9.85
N SER A 273 -6.58 10.20 9.24
CA SER A 273 -6.79 11.61 9.00
C SER A 273 -6.31 11.99 7.61
N SER A 274 -6.93 13.04 7.06
CA SER A 274 -6.65 13.53 5.71
C SER A 274 -6.00 14.91 5.71
N PRO A 275 -5.35 15.30 4.60
CA PRO A 275 -4.82 16.65 4.43
C PRO A 275 -5.87 17.75 4.63
N HIS A 276 -7.13 17.51 4.25
CA HIS A 276 -8.25 18.42 4.50
C HIS A 276 -8.51 18.63 6.00
N HIS A 277 -8.38 17.59 6.82
CA HIS A 277 -8.51 17.71 8.28
C HIS A 277 -7.50 18.69 8.87
N ALA A 278 -6.25 18.63 8.37
CA ALA A 278 -5.22 19.59 8.78
C ALA A 278 -5.56 21.02 8.35
N VAL A 279 -6.14 21.22 7.17
CA VAL A 279 -6.60 22.55 6.71
C VAL A 279 -7.74 23.06 7.60
N LEU A 280 -8.72 22.21 7.93
CA LEU A 280 -9.83 22.54 8.81
C LEU A 280 -9.33 22.97 10.20
N LEU A 281 -8.49 22.16 10.85
CA LEU A 281 -7.96 22.48 12.19
C LEU A 281 -7.19 23.81 12.20
N ARG A 282 -6.42 24.09 11.14
CA ARG A 282 -5.68 25.35 11.01
C ARG A 282 -6.60 26.56 10.82
N HIS A 283 -7.75 26.37 10.16
CA HIS A 283 -8.79 27.38 10.01
C HIS A 283 -9.50 27.63 11.35
N LEU A 284 -10.02 26.57 11.99
CA LEU A 284 -10.74 26.65 13.27
C LEU A 284 -9.90 27.31 14.36
N ARG A 285 -8.61 26.97 14.46
CA ARG A 285 -7.67 27.60 15.42
C ARG A 285 -7.60 29.13 15.32
N ARG A 286 -7.87 29.71 14.14
CA ARG A 286 -7.81 31.16 13.91
C ARG A 286 -9.18 31.83 14.02
N HIS A 287 -10.23 31.18 13.53
CA HIS A 287 -11.53 31.82 13.30
C HIS A 287 -12.66 31.25 14.18
N ALA A 288 -12.55 30.01 14.67
CA ALA A 288 -13.59 29.32 15.43
C ALA A 288 -12.96 28.33 16.44
N LYS A 289 -12.20 28.85 17.41
CA LYS A 289 -11.41 28.03 18.35
C LYS A 289 -12.25 27.06 19.17
N HIS A 290 -13.49 27.42 19.50
CA HIS A 290 -14.39 26.60 20.30
C HIS A 290 -14.82 25.31 19.57
N LEU A 291 -14.72 25.24 18.22
CA LEU A 291 -14.95 24.02 17.43
C LEU A 291 -13.70 23.13 17.30
N PHE A 292 -12.55 23.61 17.77
CA PHE A 292 -11.30 22.85 17.72
C PHE A 292 -11.35 21.50 18.47
N PRO A 293 -11.92 21.40 19.70
CA PRO A 293 -12.11 20.12 20.37
C PRO A 293 -13.05 19.19 19.58
N THR A 294 -14.13 19.76 19.02
CA THR A 294 -15.10 19.02 18.20
C THR A 294 -14.44 18.40 16.98
N ALA A 295 -13.62 19.15 16.25
CA ALA A 295 -12.92 18.64 15.06
C ALA A 295 -11.88 17.56 15.38
N LEU A 296 -11.39 17.49 16.63
CA LEU A 296 -10.48 16.45 17.10
C LEU A 296 -11.21 15.23 17.70
N GLY A 297 -12.53 15.32 17.91
CA GLY A 297 -13.31 14.29 18.59
C GLY A 297 -12.83 14.02 20.01
N LEU A 298 -12.44 15.07 20.75
CA LEU A 298 -11.98 14.92 22.13
C LEU A 298 -13.13 14.54 23.05
N ASN A 299 -12.86 13.60 23.95
CA ASN A 299 -13.72 13.32 25.10
C ASN A 299 -13.59 14.39 26.20
N ASP A 300 -14.35 14.26 27.30
CA ASP A 300 -14.36 15.21 28.41
C ASP A 300 -12.97 15.42 29.05
N ILE A 301 -12.17 14.35 29.14
CA ILE A 301 -10.79 14.41 29.65
C ILE A 301 -9.93 15.26 28.71
N GLY A 302 -10.02 15.00 27.40
CA GLY A 302 -9.29 15.75 26.39
C GLY A 302 -9.71 17.21 26.33
N LEU A 303 -11.00 17.52 26.53
CA LEU A 303 -11.50 18.89 26.61
C LEU A 303 -10.93 19.64 27.82
N ALA A 304 -10.89 19.00 28.99
CA ALA A 304 -10.30 19.57 30.19
C ALA A 304 -8.79 19.81 30.01
N GLU A 305 -8.06 18.83 29.46
CA GLU A 305 -6.63 18.94 29.18
C GLU A 305 -6.32 20.06 28.18
N LEU A 306 -7.11 20.16 27.10
CA LEU A 306 -6.99 21.22 26.12
C LEU A 306 -7.21 22.59 26.75
N THR A 307 -8.19 22.71 27.65
CA THR A 307 -8.51 23.97 28.32
C THR A 307 -7.37 24.41 29.25
N GLN A 308 -6.77 23.48 30.00
CA GLN A 308 -5.63 23.79 30.87
C GLN A 308 -4.36 24.14 30.10
N ASN A 309 -4.10 23.47 28.97
CA ASN A 309 -2.85 23.57 28.23
C ASN A 309 -3.03 24.22 26.84
N GLU A 310 -4.04 25.09 26.69
CA GLU A 310 -4.50 25.60 25.37
C GLU A 310 -3.36 26.21 24.57
N GLU A 311 -2.57 27.10 25.19
CA GLU A 311 -1.50 27.82 24.49
C GLU A 311 -0.47 26.86 23.90
N LEU A 312 0.01 25.90 24.69
CA LEU A 312 1.00 24.92 24.27
C LEU A 312 0.44 24.02 23.17
N ILE A 313 -0.77 23.49 23.35
CA ILE A 313 -1.39 22.59 22.38
C ILE A 313 -1.64 23.31 21.05
N LEU A 314 -2.23 24.51 21.08
CA LEU A 314 -2.47 25.28 19.85
C LEU A 314 -1.17 25.74 19.17
N LYS A 315 -0.08 25.92 19.92
CA LYS A 315 1.27 26.17 19.38
C LYS A 315 1.84 24.93 18.71
N ILE A 316 1.70 23.75 19.31
CA ILE A 316 2.13 22.49 18.70
C ILE A 316 1.37 22.25 17.40
N PHE A 317 0.03 22.32 17.42
CA PHE A 317 -0.78 22.18 16.21
C PHE A 317 -0.44 23.22 15.13
N LYS A 318 -0.04 24.44 15.51
CA LYS A 318 0.44 25.45 14.54
C LYS A 318 1.64 24.95 13.73
N VAL A 319 2.58 24.33 14.43
CA VAL A 319 3.91 23.97 13.92
C VAL A 319 3.89 22.61 13.26
N SER A 320 3.30 21.61 13.91
CA SER A 320 3.39 20.21 13.48
C SER A 320 2.25 19.75 12.58
N ILE A 321 1.06 20.36 12.63
CA ILE A 321 -0.09 19.94 11.81
C ILE A 321 -0.17 20.76 10.52
N LEU A 322 0.22 20.09 9.44
CA LEU A 322 0.24 20.55 8.05
C LEU A 322 -0.44 19.49 7.18
N PRO A 323 -0.88 19.81 5.95
CA PRO A 323 -1.43 18.82 5.02
C PRO A 323 -0.52 17.60 4.82
N SER A 324 0.80 17.80 4.79
CA SER A 324 1.80 16.73 4.65
C SER A 324 2.00 15.87 5.90
N THR A 325 1.59 16.36 7.07
CA THR A 325 1.75 15.71 8.39
C THR A 325 0.39 15.39 9.02
N SER A 326 -0.68 15.34 8.22
CA SER A 326 -2.03 15.12 8.72
C SER A 326 -2.18 13.83 9.53
N SER A 327 -1.41 12.79 9.18
CA SER A 327 -1.41 11.49 9.88
C SER A 327 -1.14 11.60 11.39
N SER A 328 -0.46 12.67 11.85
CA SER A 328 -0.16 12.87 13.26
C SER A 328 -1.34 13.41 14.08
N ILE A 329 -2.43 13.86 13.43
CA ILE A 329 -3.60 14.45 14.11
C ILE A 329 -4.21 13.46 15.11
N TYR A 330 -4.46 12.21 14.69
CA TYR A 330 -5.05 11.20 15.56
C TYR A 330 -4.16 10.93 16.78
N GLY A 331 -2.85 10.75 16.55
CA GLY A 331 -1.88 10.54 17.63
C GLY A 331 -1.88 11.68 18.65
N LEU A 332 -1.85 12.93 18.19
CA LEU A 332 -1.92 14.10 19.08
C LEU A 332 -3.24 14.18 19.83
N ALA A 333 -4.38 13.91 19.18
CA ALA A 333 -5.68 13.87 19.85
C ALA A 333 -5.68 12.83 20.99
N ARG A 334 -5.13 11.63 20.74
CA ARG A 334 -4.98 10.59 21.77
C ARG A 334 -3.99 10.96 22.87
N MET A 335 -2.97 11.78 22.59
CA MET A 335 -2.07 12.28 23.64
C MET A 335 -2.78 13.27 24.57
N ILE A 336 -3.63 14.14 24.01
CA ILE A 336 -4.44 15.09 24.78
C ILE A 336 -5.40 14.34 25.69
N GLU A 337 -6.16 13.38 25.17
CA GLU A 337 -7.12 12.61 25.98
C GLU A 337 -6.49 11.73 27.07
N ARG A 338 -5.19 11.41 26.93
CA ARG A 338 -4.44 10.68 27.97
C ARG A 338 -3.83 11.59 29.04
N GLY A 339 -4.08 12.90 28.98
CA GLY A 339 -3.56 13.85 29.96
C GLY A 339 -2.03 14.00 29.90
N LEU A 340 -1.41 13.74 28.74
CA LEU A 340 0.06 13.76 28.63
C LEU A 340 0.63 15.18 28.64
N PHE A 341 -0.17 16.19 28.30
CA PHE A 341 0.27 17.58 28.29
C PHE A 341 0.37 18.18 29.68
N SER A 342 -0.27 17.58 30.69
CA SER A 342 -0.13 17.97 32.10
C SER A 342 1.16 17.46 32.75
N ARG A 343 1.93 16.60 32.06
CA ARG A 343 3.23 16.13 32.54
C ARG A 343 4.33 17.11 32.17
N ASN A 344 5.04 17.62 33.17
CA ASN A 344 6.08 18.63 32.97
C ASN A 344 7.19 18.17 32.00
N GLU A 345 7.59 16.90 32.06
CA GLU A 345 8.63 16.34 31.18
C GLU A 345 8.21 16.39 29.70
N ILE A 346 6.93 16.13 29.44
CA ILE A 346 6.35 16.18 28.09
C ILE A 346 6.23 17.62 27.62
N GLN A 347 5.78 18.54 28.48
CA GLN A 347 5.69 19.96 28.14
C GLN A 347 7.06 20.52 27.73
N VAL A 348 8.08 20.32 28.57
CA VAL A 348 9.44 20.79 28.31
C VAL A 348 10.01 20.13 27.05
N GLY A 349 9.84 18.82 26.89
CA GLY A 349 10.30 18.09 25.71
C GLY A 349 9.70 18.62 24.40
N LEU A 350 8.37 18.77 24.35
CA LEU A 350 7.68 19.26 23.14
C LEU A 350 8.02 20.73 22.85
N GLN A 351 8.15 21.58 23.88
CA GLN A 351 8.59 22.95 23.70
C GLN A 351 9.98 23.01 23.09
N ASN A 352 10.92 22.20 23.59
CA ASN A 352 12.28 22.13 23.06
C ASN A 352 12.30 21.65 21.60
N LEU A 353 11.50 20.64 21.22
CA LEU A 353 11.44 20.18 19.82
C LEU A 353 10.97 21.29 18.86
N ILE A 354 10.06 22.15 19.31
CA ILE A 354 9.57 23.27 18.49
C ILE A 354 10.61 24.40 18.37
N THR A 355 11.45 24.61 19.40
CA THR A 355 12.37 25.75 19.47
C THR A 355 13.82 25.42 19.15
N ILE A 356 14.19 24.13 19.13
CA ILE A 356 15.58 23.70 18.94
C ILE A 356 16.15 24.22 17.62
N ASP A 357 17.33 24.82 17.69
CA ASP A 357 18.04 25.24 16.49
C ASP A 357 18.79 24.05 15.89
N LEU A 358 18.31 23.59 14.74
CA LEU A 358 18.86 22.44 14.04
C LEU A 358 20.08 22.84 13.20
N GLN A 359 21.17 22.10 13.41
CA GLN A 359 22.37 22.15 12.56
C GLN A 359 22.01 22.00 11.07
N SER A 360 22.72 22.74 10.21
CA SER A 360 22.33 22.90 8.80
C SER A 360 22.26 21.57 8.03
N HIS A 361 23.13 20.61 8.33
CA HIS A 361 23.13 19.30 7.67
C HIS A 361 21.91 18.45 8.09
N VAL A 362 21.50 18.47 9.36
CA VAL A 362 20.29 17.79 9.86
C VAL A 362 19.04 18.39 9.20
N ARG A 363 18.97 19.72 9.15
CA ARG A 363 17.88 20.45 8.47
C ARG A 363 17.77 20.04 7.00
N LYS A 364 18.90 19.92 6.29
CA LYS A 364 18.93 19.50 4.88
C LYS A 364 18.43 18.05 4.71
N ASN A 365 18.87 17.13 5.57
CA ASN A 365 18.46 15.73 5.52
C ASN A 365 16.95 15.57 5.80
N LEU A 366 16.42 16.25 6.81
CA LEU A 366 14.99 16.21 7.14
C LEU A 366 14.10 16.71 5.99
N LEU A 367 14.58 17.70 5.24
CA LEU A 367 13.85 18.30 4.12
C LEU A 367 14.09 17.61 2.77
N GLN A 368 15.07 16.71 2.67
CA GLN A 368 15.48 16.08 1.40
C GLN A 368 14.35 15.33 0.68
N HIS A 369 13.40 14.78 1.43
CA HIS A 369 12.28 14.00 0.90
C HIS A 369 10.93 14.74 0.93
N ARG A 370 10.94 16.08 1.03
CA ARG A 370 9.72 16.90 1.10
C ARG A 370 9.58 17.81 -0.10
N THR A 371 8.34 18.06 -0.51
CA THR A 371 8.08 19.02 -1.59
C THR A 371 8.10 20.43 -1.01
N LYS A 372 8.73 21.38 -1.72
CA LYS A 372 8.82 22.78 -1.27
C LYS A 372 7.45 23.45 -1.04
N LYS A 373 6.37 22.89 -1.59
CA LYS A 373 5.00 23.42 -1.50
C LYS A 373 4.29 23.09 -0.17
N ASP A 374 4.86 22.22 0.66
CA ASP A 374 4.20 21.73 1.88
C ASP A 374 4.25 22.72 3.06
N GLY A 375 5.11 23.75 3.00
CA GLY A 375 5.28 24.74 4.09
C GLY A 375 5.87 24.15 5.39
N ALA A 376 6.32 22.90 5.36
CA ALA A 376 6.93 22.21 6.48
C ALA A 376 8.32 22.77 6.79
N THR A 377 8.58 22.98 8.07
CA THR A 377 9.91 23.32 8.60
C THR A 377 10.58 22.05 9.14
N ALA A 378 11.90 22.05 9.32
CA ALA A 378 12.57 20.90 9.91
C ALA A 378 12.06 20.59 11.32
N ASN A 379 11.75 21.61 12.12
CA ASN A 379 11.13 21.47 13.45
C ASN A 379 9.70 20.92 13.41
N SER A 380 8.97 21.05 12.29
CA SER A 380 7.66 20.41 12.13
C SER A 380 7.73 18.92 11.82
N LEU A 381 8.93 18.40 11.52
CA LEU A 381 9.20 17.00 11.18
C LEU A 381 9.87 16.22 12.32
N LEU A 382 10.40 16.93 13.32
CA LEU A 382 10.75 16.36 14.62
C LEU A 382 9.46 16.00 15.36
#